data_AF-A0A368GNY7-F1
#
_entry.id   AF-A0A368GNY7-F1
#
_cell.length_a   1.000
_cell.length_b   1.000
_cell.length_c   1.000
_cell.angle_alpha   90.00
_cell.angle_beta   90.00
_cell.angle_gamma   90.00
#
_symmetry.space_group_name_H-M   'P 1'
#
loop_
_entity.id
_entity.type
_entity.pdbx_description
1 polymer ?
#
loop_
_entity_poly.entity_id
_entity_poly.type
_entity_poly.pdbx_seq_one_letter_code
_entity_poly.pdbx_strand_id
1 'polypeptide(L)'
;MEIHKNSMAHLYFHIQLRTDFVLSQAITIAATAIVDTVYKGWPIFDGVASDLLLTISSFLSAYGDERGMAEDACEAWRQLESRVVFTLMRAPSLVCRTCVPLVSGQRTDIKVSIPLPHDIYDSLPSELKARKSISVCCAYFNVGVNHEATLGQSFGGVALETAINQEGAERILAYSNRYAVEQSARDAVIELVNVVASEPSRKNLAIFEWAMAACELMGGQAVICCKSGKDRTGMAVTLEQGRLLRETCGLNAAQLQEVIASLRRDGARRENCRKNVGKAVYSFSPFQMHFLPKAFRPPSGTYAQGVAS
;
A
#
# COMPACT_ATOMS: atom_id res chain seq x y z
N MET A 1 -3.96 37.82 25.63
CA MET A 1 -2.77 37.18 25.03
C MET A 1 -2.55 35.73 25.51
N GLU A 2 -2.96 35.37 26.74
CA GLU A 2 -2.86 33.98 27.26
C GLU A 2 -3.86 32.98 26.65
N ILE A 3 -5.10 33.39 26.37
CA ILE A 3 -6.14 32.52 25.81
C ILE A 3 -5.74 31.99 24.41
N HIS A 4 -5.05 32.82 23.61
CA HIS A 4 -4.56 32.44 22.28
C HIS A 4 -3.40 31.43 22.32
N LYS A 5 -2.54 31.50 23.35
CA LYS A 5 -1.42 30.56 23.54
C LYS A 5 -1.92 29.17 23.93
N ASN A 6 -2.93 29.09 24.79
CA ASN A 6 -3.56 27.81 25.16
C ASN A 6 -4.20 27.13 23.94
N SER A 7 -4.89 27.89 23.08
CA SER A 7 -5.51 27.33 21.85
C SER A 7 -4.49 26.73 20.88
N MET A 8 -3.33 27.37 20.68
CA MET A 8 -2.26 26.85 19.82
C MET A 8 -1.59 25.60 20.39
N ALA A 9 -1.37 25.54 21.71
CA ALA A 9 -0.84 24.36 22.37
C ALA A 9 -1.79 23.15 22.24
N HIS A 10 -3.10 23.39 22.40
CA HIS A 10 -4.12 22.37 22.18
C HIS A 10 -4.13 21.86 20.73
N LEU A 11 -4.07 22.76 19.74
CA LEU A 11 -4.04 22.39 18.33
C LEU A 11 -2.79 21.55 18.00
N TYR A 12 -1.63 21.97 18.49
CA TYR A 12 -0.38 21.23 18.33
C TYR A 12 -0.49 19.81 18.91
N PHE A 13 -1.04 19.69 20.12
CA PHE A 13 -1.24 18.38 20.76
C PHE A 13 -2.20 17.47 19.96
N HIS A 14 -3.29 18.02 19.41
CA HIS A 14 -4.21 17.26 18.56
C HIS A 14 -3.56 16.78 17.26
N ILE A 15 -2.76 17.63 16.60
CA ILE A 15 -2.00 17.23 15.41
C ILE A 15 -1.02 16.12 15.77
N GLN A 16 -0.33 16.26 16.90
CA GLN A 16 0.63 15.26 17.37
C GLN A 16 -0.03 13.89 17.58
N LEU A 17 -1.17 13.85 18.27
CA LEU A 17 -1.95 12.62 18.46
C LEU A 17 -2.40 12.03 17.12
N ARG A 18 -2.92 12.85 16.21
CA ARG A 18 -3.35 12.42 14.87
C ARG A 18 -2.18 11.78 14.09
N THR A 19 -1.02 12.42 14.09
CA THR A 19 0.20 11.89 13.46
C THR A 19 0.62 10.56 14.10
N ASP A 20 0.56 10.44 15.43
CA ASP A 20 0.94 9.22 16.13
C ASP A 20 -0.05 8.07 15.85
N PHE A 21 -1.35 8.35 15.69
CA PHE A 21 -2.33 7.36 15.28
C PHE A 21 -2.05 6.81 13.88
N VAL A 22 -1.82 7.68 12.89
CA VAL A 22 -1.59 7.22 11.51
C VAL A 22 -0.22 6.54 11.37
N LEU A 23 0.79 6.99 12.13
CA LEU A 23 2.08 6.29 12.22
C LEU A 23 1.92 4.88 12.81
N SER A 24 1.09 4.70 13.85
CA SER A 24 0.86 3.36 14.41
C SER A 24 0.26 2.38 13.40
N GLN A 25 -0.62 2.87 12.53
CA GLN A 25 -1.20 2.09 11.43
C GLN A 25 -0.12 1.72 10.40
N ALA A 26 0.71 2.69 10.00
CA ALA A 26 1.83 2.46 9.07
C ALA A 26 2.86 1.45 9.63
N ILE A 27 3.20 1.54 10.92
CA ILE A 27 4.09 0.58 11.59
C ILE A 27 3.52 -0.83 11.52
N THR A 28 2.21 -0.99 11.76
CA THR A 28 1.54 -2.29 11.72
C THR A 28 1.59 -2.90 10.33
N ILE A 29 1.35 -2.08 9.30
CA ILE A 29 1.42 -2.50 7.89
C ILE A 29 2.85 -2.92 7.54
N ALA A 30 3.85 -2.10 7.89
CA ALA A 30 5.25 -2.38 7.61
C ALA A 30 5.76 -3.63 8.35
N ALA A 31 5.40 -3.82 9.62
CA ALA A 31 5.76 -5.02 10.36
C ALA A 31 5.16 -6.29 9.71
N THR A 32 3.91 -6.20 9.24
CA THR A 32 3.25 -7.30 8.52
C THR A 32 3.97 -7.59 7.19
N ALA A 33 4.33 -6.54 6.45
CA ALA A 33 5.07 -6.67 5.19
C ALA A 33 6.46 -7.29 5.39
N ILE A 34 7.18 -6.92 6.45
CA ILE A 34 8.48 -7.54 6.80
C ILE A 34 8.31 -9.03 7.07
N VAL A 35 7.29 -9.40 7.86
CA VAL A 35 7.02 -10.82 8.14
C VAL A 35 6.71 -11.57 6.85
N ASP A 36 5.86 -11.01 5.98
CA ASP A 36 5.54 -11.63 4.68
C ASP A 36 6.78 -11.78 3.79
N THR A 37 7.64 -10.76 3.71
CA THR A 37 8.91 -10.84 2.96
C THR A 37 9.85 -11.90 3.52
N VAL A 38 9.91 -12.06 4.84
CA VAL A 38 10.68 -13.14 5.47
C VAL A 38 10.20 -14.52 4.98
N TYR A 39 8.89 -14.74 4.90
CA TYR A 39 8.33 -16.02 4.44
C TYR A 39 8.43 -16.23 2.93
N LYS A 40 8.38 -15.16 2.12
CA LYS A 40 8.57 -15.24 0.66
C LYS A 40 10.04 -15.43 0.27
N GLY A 41 10.96 -14.99 1.11
CA GLY A 41 12.39 -14.92 0.82
C GLY A 41 12.81 -13.45 0.68
N TRP A 42 13.80 -13.05 1.48
CA TRP A 42 14.26 -11.66 1.49
C TRP A 42 15.08 -11.32 0.25
N PRO A 43 14.84 -10.19 -0.44
CA PRO A 43 15.61 -9.80 -1.62
C PRO A 43 17.08 -9.53 -1.28
N ILE A 44 17.97 -10.22 -1.98
CA ILE A 44 19.42 -10.03 -1.92
C ILE A 44 19.88 -9.55 -3.30
N PHE A 45 20.49 -8.37 -3.37
CA PHE A 45 21.07 -7.82 -4.60
C PHE A 45 22.58 -7.75 -4.44
N ASP A 46 23.33 -8.42 -5.31
CA ASP A 46 24.81 -8.49 -5.28
C ASP A 46 25.39 -8.80 -3.89
N GLY A 47 24.78 -9.77 -3.19
CA GLY A 47 25.21 -10.18 -1.84
C GLY A 47 24.86 -9.18 -0.73
N VAL A 48 23.96 -8.23 -1.00
CA VAL A 48 23.46 -7.27 0.00
C VAL A 48 21.97 -7.47 0.20
N ALA A 49 21.57 -7.75 1.44
CA ALA A 49 20.15 -7.76 1.82
C ALA A 49 19.58 -6.35 1.71
N SER A 50 18.51 -6.18 0.92
CA SER A 50 17.92 -4.87 0.68
C SER A 50 17.20 -4.31 1.92
N ASP A 51 16.95 -3.00 1.91
CA ASP A 51 15.88 -2.41 2.72
C ASP A 51 14.53 -2.96 2.20
N LEU A 52 13.46 -2.90 3.00
CA LEU A 52 12.14 -3.31 2.51
C LEU A 52 11.59 -2.22 1.59
N LEU A 53 11.32 -2.53 0.32
CA LEU A 53 10.49 -1.70 -0.53
C LEU A 53 9.00 -1.92 -0.19
N LEU A 54 8.31 -0.88 0.25
CA LEU A 54 6.87 -0.89 0.49
C LEU A 54 6.18 0.04 -0.52
N THR A 55 5.47 -0.54 -1.47
CA THR A 55 4.75 0.21 -2.52
C THR A 55 3.27 0.29 -2.15
N ILE A 56 2.81 1.50 -1.85
CA ILE A 56 1.44 1.75 -1.41
C ILE A 56 0.65 2.35 -2.56
N SER A 57 -0.43 1.68 -2.96
CA SER A 57 -1.39 2.14 -3.96
C SER A 57 -2.75 2.43 -3.33
N SER A 58 -3.06 3.70 -3.23
CA SER A 58 -4.32 4.21 -2.70
C SER A 58 -5.30 4.61 -3.80
N PHE A 59 -6.58 4.43 -3.50
CA PHE A 59 -7.69 4.79 -4.38
C PHE A 59 -8.64 5.79 -3.72
N LEU A 60 -8.13 6.66 -2.85
CA LEU A 60 -8.88 7.74 -2.19
C LEU A 60 -9.28 8.82 -3.20
N SER A 61 -10.48 9.40 -3.07
CA SER A 61 -10.83 10.64 -3.76
C SER A 61 -9.97 11.75 -3.16
N ALA A 62 -9.22 12.49 -3.99
CA ALA A 62 -8.47 13.68 -3.55
C ALA A 62 -9.42 14.87 -3.28
N TYR A 63 -10.54 14.61 -2.61
CA TYR A 63 -11.65 15.52 -2.33
C TYR A 63 -12.32 15.18 -0.99
N GLY A 64 -12.91 16.18 -0.33
CA GLY A 64 -13.62 16.01 0.94
C GLY A 64 -12.76 15.34 2.03
N ASP A 65 -13.38 14.46 2.82
CA ASP A 65 -12.69 13.74 3.90
C ASP A 65 -11.56 12.83 3.40
N GLU A 66 -11.72 12.25 2.20
CA GLU A 66 -10.71 11.34 1.63
C GLU A 66 -9.43 12.10 1.21
N ARG A 67 -9.54 13.42 0.93
CA ARG A 67 -8.36 14.27 0.75
C ARG A 67 -7.51 14.32 2.03
N GLY A 68 -8.15 14.56 3.18
CA GLY A 68 -7.46 14.58 4.47
C GLY A 68 -6.84 13.23 4.83
N MET A 69 -7.50 12.12 4.46
CA MET A 69 -6.92 10.78 4.60
C MET A 69 -5.66 10.60 3.73
N ALA A 70 -5.64 11.12 2.51
CA ALA A 70 -4.48 11.05 1.63
C ALA A 70 -3.31 11.89 2.16
N GLU A 71 -3.58 13.10 2.67
CA GLU A 71 -2.59 13.97 3.31
C GLU A 71 -2.01 13.32 4.58
N ASP A 72 -2.86 12.71 5.41
CA ASP A 72 -2.43 11.93 6.59
C ASP A 72 -1.56 10.72 6.20
N ALA A 73 -1.92 10.03 5.12
CA ALA A 73 -1.14 8.89 4.64
C ALA A 73 0.26 9.32 4.19
N CYS A 74 0.39 10.44 3.45
CA CYS A 74 1.69 11.01 3.10
C CYS A 74 2.56 11.23 4.35
N GLU A 75 1.98 11.82 5.40
CA GLU A 75 2.69 12.07 6.64
C GLU A 75 3.06 10.76 7.35
N ALA A 76 2.15 9.80 7.42
CA ALA A 76 2.39 8.50 8.05
C ALA A 76 3.58 7.77 7.43
N TRP A 77 3.68 7.73 6.10
CA TRP A 77 4.79 7.07 5.40
C TRP A 77 6.12 7.79 5.62
N ARG A 78 6.15 9.13 5.55
CA ARG A 78 7.39 9.89 5.83
C ARG A 78 7.85 9.72 7.28
N GLN A 79 6.92 9.69 8.23
CA GLN A 79 7.23 9.47 9.64
C GLN A 79 7.71 8.02 9.89
N LEU A 80 7.15 7.03 9.19
CA LEU A 80 7.62 5.65 9.24
C LEU A 80 9.09 5.55 8.82
N GLU A 81 9.44 6.12 7.66
CA GLU A 81 10.83 6.08 7.14
C GLU A 81 11.83 6.82 8.03
N SER A 82 11.42 7.95 8.62
CA SER A 82 12.32 8.83 9.38
C SER A 82 12.49 8.45 10.84
N ARG A 83 11.52 7.76 11.45
CA ARG A 83 11.49 7.53 12.91
C ARG A 83 11.48 6.06 13.30
N VAL A 84 11.29 5.13 12.38
CA VAL A 84 11.06 3.72 12.72
C VAL A 84 12.13 2.82 12.12
N VAL A 85 12.72 1.97 12.95
CA VAL A 85 13.60 0.90 12.51
C VAL A 85 13.10 -0.45 13.00
N PHE A 86 13.28 -1.46 12.17
CA PHE A 86 12.83 -2.82 12.46
C PHE A 86 14.01 -3.73 12.74
N THR A 87 13.85 -4.66 13.67
CA THR A 87 14.84 -5.71 13.93
C THR A 87 14.17 -7.07 13.95
N LEU A 88 14.82 -8.07 13.37
CA LEU A 88 14.38 -9.44 13.46
C LEU A 88 15.06 -10.10 14.65
N MET A 89 14.32 -10.86 15.44
CA MET A 89 14.87 -11.65 16.54
C MET A 89 14.19 -13.01 16.60
N ARG A 90 14.85 -13.98 17.25
CA ARG A 90 14.17 -15.23 17.60
C ARG A 90 13.04 -14.97 18.57
N ALA A 91 11.95 -15.72 18.42
CA ALA A 91 10.89 -15.73 19.39
C ALA A 91 11.39 -16.18 20.77
N PRO A 92 10.78 -15.71 21.88
CA PRO A 92 11.23 -16.06 23.23
C PRO A 92 11.17 -17.56 23.55
N SER A 93 10.36 -18.33 22.81
CA SER A 93 10.16 -19.77 23.01
C SER A 93 10.06 -20.51 21.69
N LEU A 94 10.58 -21.74 21.66
CA LEU A 94 10.57 -22.65 20.49
C LEU A 94 9.15 -23.05 20.03
N VAL A 95 8.17 -23.01 20.92
CA VAL A 95 6.76 -23.33 20.60
C VAL A 95 5.95 -22.10 20.19
N CYS A 96 6.54 -20.90 20.25
CA CYS A 96 5.85 -19.69 19.82
C CYS A 96 5.60 -19.74 18.31
N ARG A 97 4.35 -19.54 17.90
CA ARG A 97 3.93 -19.47 16.49
C ARG A 97 3.30 -18.13 16.14
N THR A 98 2.91 -17.35 17.15
CA THR A 98 2.31 -16.03 16.97
C THR A 98 3.42 -14.97 16.98
N CYS A 99 3.49 -14.17 15.92
CA CYS A 99 4.35 -12.99 15.90
C CYS A 99 3.68 -11.85 16.67
N VAL A 100 4.25 -11.45 17.80
CA VAL A 100 3.83 -10.27 18.58
C VAL A 100 5.00 -9.27 18.58
N PRO A 101 4.97 -8.23 17.73
CA PRO A 101 6.04 -7.25 17.68
C PRO A 101 6.20 -6.49 19.01
N LEU A 102 7.45 -6.22 19.39
CA LEU A 102 7.81 -5.45 20.57
C LEU A 102 8.18 -4.04 20.14
N VAL A 103 7.44 -3.04 20.65
CA VAL A 103 7.70 -1.62 20.37
C VAL A 103 8.42 -0.99 21.54
N SER A 104 9.52 -0.28 21.26
CA SER A 104 10.34 0.41 22.26
C SER A 104 10.91 1.71 21.69
N GLY A 105 11.64 2.46 22.53
CA GLY A 105 12.29 3.71 22.13
C GLY A 105 11.47 4.95 22.44
N GLN A 106 11.80 6.05 21.75
CA GLN A 106 11.16 7.34 21.93
C GLN A 106 10.31 7.68 20.71
N ARG A 107 9.45 8.70 20.84
CA ARG A 107 8.61 9.17 19.74
C ARG A 107 9.43 9.39 18.46
N THR A 108 10.62 9.98 18.53
CA THR A 108 11.48 10.29 17.37
C THR A 108 12.40 9.14 16.93
N ASP A 109 12.52 8.07 17.71
CA ASP A 109 13.36 6.89 17.43
C ASP A 109 12.64 5.65 17.98
N ILE A 110 11.71 5.12 17.19
CA ILE A 110 10.88 3.96 17.51
C ILE A 110 11.56 2.71 16.97
N LYS A 111 11.71 1.71 17.84
CA LYS A 111 12.33 0.41 17.52
C LYS A 111 11.27 -0.66 17.61
N VAL A 112 11.07 -1.38 16.50
CA VAL A 112 10.10 -2.47 16.40
C VAL A 112 10.84 -3.78 16.22
N SER A 113 10.84 -4.62 17.25
CA SER A 113 11.45 -5.95 17.19
C SER A 113 10.41 -6.99 16.83
N ILE A 114 10.64 -7.72 15.74
CA ILE A 114 9.74 -8.72 15.17
C ILE A 114 10.27 -10.11 15.56
N PRO A 115 9.61 -10.82 16.48
CA PRO A 115 9.98 -12.18 16.83
C PRO A 115 9.54 -13.17 15.74
N LEU A 116 10.48 -13.98 15.28
CA LEU A 116 10.26 -15.05 14.32
C LEU A 116 10.41 -16.43 14.98
N PRO A 117 9.68 -17.46 14.54
CA PRO A 117 9.97 -18.85 14.91
C PRO A 117 11.46 -19.16 14.67
N HIS A 118 12.06 -20.00 15.53
CA HIS A 118 13.52 -20.21 15.53
C HIS A 118 14.02 -20.79 14.21
N ASP A 119 13.30 -21.78 13.68
CA ASP A 119 13.55 -22.39 12.37
C ASP A 119 13.51 -21.37 11.24
N ILE A 120 12.52 -20.47 11.25
CA ILE A 120 12.42 -19.39 10.27
C ILE A 120 13.59 -18.42 10.41
N TYR A 121 13.92 -17.98 11.63
CA TYR A 121 15.05 -17.08 11.89
C TYR A 121 16.39 -17.70 11.46
N ASP A 122 16.59 -18.99 11.74
CA ASP A 122 17.79 -19.73 11.36
C ASP A 122 17.98 -19.81 9.86
N SER A 123 16.87 -20.00 9.13
CA SER A 123 16.85 -20.10 7.67
C SER A 123 17.10 -18.77 6.94
N LEU A 124 17.09 -17.63 7.66
CA LEU A 124 17.31 -16.32 7.06
C LEU A 124 18.71 -16.24 6.39
N PRO A 125 18.83 -15.49 5.27
CA PRO A 125 20.12 -15.22 4.64
C PRO A 125 21.14 -14.61 5.61
N SER A 126 22.42 -14.96 5.45
CA SER A 126 23.51 -14.42 6.28
C SER A 126 23.60 -12.90 6.21
N GLU A 127 23.36 -12.35 5.03
CA GLU A 127 23.39 -10.94 4.70
C GLU A 127 22.33 -10.19 5.52
N LEU A 128 21.13 -10.77 5.66
CA LEU A 128 20.05 -10.18 6.45
C LEU A 128 20.32 -10.32 7.95
N LYS A 129 20.80 -11.49 8.42
CA LYS A 129 21.16 -11.70 9.83
C LYS A 129 22.28 -10.79 10.30
N ALA A 130 23.20 -10.42 9.40
CA ALA A 130 24.29 -9.49 9.68
C ALA A 130 23.81 -8.03 9.82
N ARG A 131 22.60 -7.70 9.36
CA ARG A 131 22.07 -6.33 9.48
C ARG A 131 21.67 -6.04 10.92
N LYS A 132 22.09 -4.87 11.40
CA LYS A 132 21.63 -4.33 12.70
C LYS A 132 20.13 -4.02 12.70
N SER A 133 19.63 -3.52 11.57
CA SER A 133 18.23 -3.14 11.40
C SER A 133 17.81 -3.15 9.94
N ILE A 134 16.51 -3.22 9.75
CA ILE A 134 15.82 -3.12 8.47
C ILE A 134 15.15 -1.75 8.44
N SER A 135 15.46 -0.98 7.39
CA SER A 135 14.74 0.24 7.04
C SER A 135 13.66 -0.11 6.02
N VAL A 136 12.61 0.71 5.98
CA VAL A 136 11.52 0.59 5.00
C VAL A 136 11.63 1.80 4.08
N CYS A 137 11.63 1.57 2.77
CA CYS A 137 11.51 2.60 1.76
C CYS A 137 10.07 2.62 1.27
N CYS A 138 9.37 3.74 1.48
CA CYS A 138 7.96 3.84 1.11
C CYS A 138 7.82 4.58 -0.24
N ALA A 139 7.05 3.99 -1.15
CA ALA A 139 6.62 4.65 -2.38
C ALA A 139 5.09 4.71 -2.41
N TYR A 140 4.53 5.91 -2.24
CA TYR A 140 3.09 6.11 -2.14
C TYR A 140 2.52 6.67 -3.44
N PHE A 141 1.47 6.02 -3.94
CA PHE A 141 0.71 6.41 -5.11
C PHE A 141 -0.75 6.56 -4.74
N ASN A 142 -1.44 7.54 -5.32
CA ASN A 142 -2.89 7.71 -5.19
C ASN A 142 -3.54 7.96 -6.55
N VAL A 143 -4.49 7.09 -6.91
CA VAL A 143 -5.31 7.21 -8.13
C VAL A 143 -6.78 7.17 -7.75
N GLY A 144 -7.40 8.33 -7.56
CA GLY A 144 -8.81 8.42 -7.18
C GLY A 144 -9.75 8.00 -8.31
N VAL A 145 -10.41 6.83 -8.19
CA VAL A 145 -11.26 6.28 -9.27
C VAL A 145 -12.75 6.60 -9.16
N ASN A 146 -13.23 7.18 -8.05
CA ASN A 146 -14.67 7.38 -7.79
C ASN A 146 -15.26 8.66 -8.44
N HIS A 147 -16.57 8.86 -8.32
CA HIS A 147 -17.28 10.08 -8.76
C HIS A 147 -16.76 11.35 -8.06
N GLU A 148 -16.50 11.30 -6.75
CA GLU A 148 -15.88 12.41 -6.00
C GLU A 148 -14.49 12.76 -6.51
N ALA A 149 -13.74 11.79 -7.04
CA ALA A 149 -12.46 12.08 -7.67
C ALA A 149 -12.65 12.86 -8.98
N THR A 150 -13.70 12.56 -9.76
CA THR A 150 -14.07 13.39 -10.94
C THR A 150 -14.48 14.79 -10.53
N LEU A 151 -15.20 14.97 -9.41
CA LEU A 151 -15.53 16.31 -8.88
C LEU A 151 -14.26 17.03 -8.37
N GLY A 152 -13.40 16.32 -7.66
CA GLY A 152 -12.16 16.84 -7.08
C GLY A 152 -11.11 17.27 -8.09
N GLN A 153 -11.20 16.83 -9.35
CA GLN A 153 -10.30 17.27 -10.41
C GLN A 153 -10.34 18.79 -10.62
N SER A 154 -11.49 19.42 -10.40
CA SER A 154 -11.67 20.87 -10.49
C SER A 154 -11.31 21.63 -9.21
N PHE A 155 -11.06 20.93 -8.09
CA PHE A 155 -10.83 21.52 -6.76
C PHE A 155 -9.46 21.15 -6.18
N GLY A 156 -8.41 21.21 -7.00
CA GLY A 156 -7.03 20.98 -6.55
C GLY A 156 -6.71 19.53 -6.16
N GLY A 157 -7.60 18.57 -6.44
CA GLY A 157 -7.31 17.15 -6.27
C GLY A 157 -6.23 16.65 -7.22
N VAL A 158 -6.19 17.19 -8.45
CA VAL A 158 -5.12 16.90 -9.43
C VAL A 158 -3.75 17.28 -8.86
N ALA A 159 -3.61 18.45 -8.24
CA ALA A 159 -2.32 18.89 -7.70
C ALA A 159 -1.79 17.97 -6.60
N LEU A 160 -2.67 17.48 -5.71
CA LEU A 160 -2.29 16.55 -4.64
C LEU A 160 -1.88 15.19 -5.22
N GLU A 161 -2.69 14.60 -6.11
CA GLU A 161 -2.35 13.32 -6.75
C GLU A 161 -1.06 13.44 -7.57
N THR A 162 -0.87 14.54 -8.30
CA THR A 162 0.35 14.79 -9.06
C THR A 162 1.58 14.78 -8.17
N ALA A 163 1.55 15.53 -7.07
CA ALA A 163 2.68 15.58 -6.13
C ALA A 163 2.97 14.20 -5.52
N ILE A 164 1.92 13.47 -5.08
CA ILE A 164 2.06 12.12 -4.52
C ILE A 164 2.69 11.17 -5.54
N ASN A 165 2.15 11.10 -6.75
CA ASN A 165 2.56 10.11 -7.74
C ASN A 165 3.95 10.42 -8.31
N GLN A 166 4.32 11.70 -8.46
CA GLN A 166 5.68 12.11 -8.83
C GLN A 166 6.70 11.71 -7.76
N GLU A 167 6.45 12.05 -6.49
CA GLU A 167 7.33 11.64 -5.39
C GLU A 167 7.41 10.10 -5.33
N GLY A 168 6.29 9.39 -5.46
CA GLY A 168 6.26 7.93 -5.48
C GLY A 168 7.15 7.32 -6.58
N ALA A 169 7.08 7.84 -7.81
CA ALA A 169 7.91 7.39 -8.92
C ALA A 169 9.40 7.66 -8.68
N GLU A 170 9.73 8.83 -8.14
CA GLU A 170 11.11 9.19 -7.75
C GLU A 170 11.65 8.24 -6.67
N ARG A 171 10.84 7.87 -5.67
CA ARG A 171 11.24 6.90 -4.64
C ARG A 171 11.53 5.52 -5.23
N ILE A 172 10.68 5.03 -6.13
CA ILE A 172 10.88 3.75 -6.81
C ILE A 172 12.17 3.77 -7.64
N LEU A 173 12.41 4.84 -8.40
CA LEU A 173 13.63 5.02 -9.19
C LEU A 173 14.88 5.10 -8.31
N ALA A 174 14.81 5.83 -7.19
CA ALA A 174 15.92 5.91 -6.25
C ALA A 174 16.25 4.54 -5.64
N TYR A 175 15.23 3.76 -5.29
CA TYR A 175 15.40 2.39 -4.80
C TYR A 175 16.05 1.48 -5.85
N SER A 176 15.56 1.51 -7.10
CA SER A 176 16.13 0.69 -8.19
C SER A 176 17.56 1.08 -8.56
N ASN A 177 17.94 2.34 -8.37
CA ASN A 177 19.32 2.81 -8.59
C ASN A 177 20.25 2.43 -7.44
N ARG A 178 19.71 2.23 -6.23
CA ARG A 178 20.47 1.86 -5.04
C ARG A 178 20.89 0.39 -5.04
N TYR A 179 20.07 -0.47 -5.63
CA TYR A 179 20.30 -1.92 -5.69
C TYR A 179 20.55 -2.37 -7.13
N ALA A 180 21.37 -3.41 -7.31
CA ALA A 180 21.59 -4.02 -8.61
C ALA A 180 20.38 -4.87 -9.03
N VAL A 181 19.29 -4.22 -9.40
CA VAL A 181 18.07 -4.89 -9.85
C VAL A 181 18.21 -5.36 -11.31
N GLU A 182 17.50 -6.44 -11.63
CA GLU A 182 17.40 -7.05 -12.96
C GLU A 182 16.92 -6.04 -14.01
N GLN A 183 17.28 -6.26 -15.28
CA GLN A 183 16.93 -5.34 -16.38
C GLN A 183 15.41 -5.18 -16.52
N SER A 184 14.64 -6.26 -16.36
CA SER A 184 13.17 -6.21 -16.40
C SER A 184 12.58 -5.30 -15.34
N ALA A 185 13.16 -5.27 -14.14
CA ALA A 185 12.76 -4.35 -13.07
C ALA A 185 13.07 -2.90 -13.46
N ARG A 186 14.24 -2.63 -14.04
CA ARG A 186 14.62 -1.30 -14.52
C ARG A 186 13.67 -0.80 -15.60
N ASP A 187 13.31 -1.65 -16.55
CA ASP A 187 12.39 -1.31 -17.64
C ASP A 187 11.01 -0.95 -17.06
N ALA A 188 10.48 -1.75 -16.12
CA ALA A 188 9.22 -1.45 -15.45
C ALA A 188 9.25 -0.13 -14.66
N VAL A 189 10.38 0.19 -14.02
CA VAL A 189 10.59 1.47 -13.31
C VAL A 189 10.61 2.64 -14.28
N ILE A 190 11.28 2.51 -15.43
CA ILE A 190 11.32 3.56 -16.46
C ILE A 190 9.91 3.80 -17.02
N GLU A 191 9.15 2.75 -17.30
CA GLU A 191 7.77 2.87 -17.75
C GLU A 191 6.88 3.54 -16.69
N LEU A 192 7.04 3.19 -15.40
CA LEU A 192 6.35 3.88 -14.31
C LEU A 192 6.65 5.39 -14.31
N VAL A 193 7.92 5.78 -14.41
CA VAL A 193 8.34 7.18 -14.45
C VAL A 193 7.76 7.89 -15.67
N ASN A 194 7.77 7.26 -16.85
CA ASN A 194 7.20 7.82 -18.07
C ASN A 194 5.68 8.03 -17.97
N VAL A 195 4.97 7.04 -17.41
CA VAL A 195 3.52 7.11 -17.21
C VAL A 195 3.15 8.22 -16.23
N VAL A 196 3.90 8.37 -15.13
CA VAL A 196 3.69 9.45 -14.16
C VAL A 196 4.06 10.81 -14.77
N ALA A 197 5.15 10.91 -15.53
CA ALA A 197 5.55 12.17 -16.17
C ALA A 197 4.52 12.65 -17.21
N SER A 198 3.89 11.72 -17.94
CA SER A 198 2.91 12.03 -18.98
C SER A 198 1.52 12.39 -18.42
N GLU A 199 1.00 11.63 -17.46
CA GLU A 199 -0.29 11.91 -16.82
C GLU A 199 -0.28 11.36 -15.37
N PRO A 200 0.14 12.18 -14.39
CA PRO A 200 0.33 11.76 -13.00
C PRO A 200 -0.97 11.69 -12.19
N SER A 201 -2.14 11.95 -12.78
CA SER A 201 -3.43 12.00 -12.08
C SER A 201 -4.54 11.50 -13.02
N ARG A 202 -5.76 12.03 -12.88
CA ARG A 202 -6.89 11.83 -13.79
C ARG A 202 -7.29 10.38 -14.04
N LYS A 203 -7.24 9.56 -12.98
CA LYS A 203 -7.62 8.14 -13.02
C LYS A 203 -6.71 7.28 -13.91
N ASN A 204 -5.46 7.71 -14.11
CA ASN A 204 -4.48 6.94 -14.87
C ASN A 204 -4.10 5.64 -14.13
N LEU A 205 -4.79 4.56 -14.45
CA LEU A 205 -4.54 3.24 -13.83
C LEU A 205 -3.21 2.62 -14.23
N ALA A 206 -2.55 3.10 -15.30
CA ALA A 206 -1.22 2.63 -15.65
C ALA A 206 -0.19 2.92 -14.55
N ILE A 207 -0.39 3.97 -13.74
CA ILE A 207 0.45 4.24 -12.55
C ILE A 207 0.40 3.06 -11.59
N PHE A 208 -0.82 2.56 -11.29
CA PHE A 208 -1.00 1.39 -10.43
C PHE A 208 -0.37 0.14 -11.04
N GLU A 209 -0.63 -0.12 -12.33
CA GLU A 209 -0.13 -1.31 -13.02
C GLU A 209 1.41 -1.38 -13.02
N TRP A 210 2.08 -0.28 -13.37
CA TRP A 210 3.54 -0.24 -13.39
C TRP A 210 4.16 -0.17 -12.00
N ALA A 211 3.52 0.49 -11.03
CA ALA A 211 3.99 0.49 -9.65
C ALA A 211 3.96 -0.91 -9.03
N MET A 212 2.91 -1.69 -9.29
CA MET A 212 2.84 -3.08 -8.82
C MET A 212 3.83 -3.98 -9.55
N ALA A 213 3.98 -3.84 -10.87
CA ALA A 213 4.95 -4.61 -11.64
C ALA A 213 6.39 -4.35 -11.16
N ALA A 214 6.77 -3.07 -11.00
CA ALA A 214 8.09 -2.69 -10.49
C ALA A 214 8.31 -3.19 -9.05
N CYS A 215 7.28 -3.11 -8.19
CA CYS A 215 7.33 -3.64 -6.82
C CYS A 215 7.63 -5.14 -6.81
N GLU A 216 6.86 -5.94 -7.55
CA GLU A 216 7.01 -7.40 -7.62
C GLU A 216 8.39 -7.80 -8.17
N LEU A 217 8.82 -7.17 -9.27
CA LEU A 217 10.11 -7.46 -9.91
C LEU A 217 11.33 -7.12 -9.02
N MET A 218 11.16 -6.23 -8.04
CA MET A 218 12.20 -5.90 -7.06
C MET A 218 12.02 -6.62 -5.71
N GLY A 219 11.08 -7.58 -5.62
CA GLY A 219 10.80 -8.31 -4.38
C GLY A 219 10.24 -7.42 -3.25
N GLY A 220 9.59 -6.31 -3.61
CA GLY A 220 8.93 -5.42 -2.68
C GLY A 220 7.59 -5.97 -2.17
N GLN A 221 6.94 -5.20 -1.30
CA GLN A 221 5.62 -5.51 -0.77
C GLN A 221 4.60 -4.46 -1.17
N ALA A 222 3.46 -4.92 -1.67
CA ALA A 222 2.38 -4.07 -2.11
C ALA A 222 1.32 -3.87 -1.01
N VAL A 223 0.91 -2.62 -0.80
CA VAL A 223 -0.23 -2.25 0.05
C VAL A 223 -1.29 -1.60 -0.82
N ILE A 224 -2.47 -2.18 -0.86
CA ILE A 224 -3.59 -1.65 -1.66
C ILE A 224 -4.69 -1.16 -0.73
N CYS A 225 -5.04 0.11 -0.80
CA CYS A 225 -6.00 0.72 0.14
C CYS A 225 -6.99 1.69 -0.52
N CYS A 226 -8.08 1.93 0.19
CA CYS A 226 -9.05 3.00 -0.06
C CYS A 226 -9.71 3.34 1.27
N LYS A 227 -10.61 4.33 1.31
CA LYS A 227 -11.30 4.79 2.53
C LYS A 227 -11.75 3.66 3.46
N SER A 228 -12.42 2.65 2.92
CA SER A 228 -13.04 1.61 3.73
C SER A 228 -12.46 0.21 3.57
N GLY A 229 -11.38 0.08 2.79
CA GLY A 229 -10.67 -1.19 2.58
C GLY A 229 -11.49 -2.32 1.94
N LYS A 230 -12.68 -2.04 1.38
CA LYS A 230 -13.62 -3.04 0.81
C LYS A 230 -13.71 -2.98 -0.71
N ASP A 231 -14.33 -1.92 -1.22
CA ASP A 231 -14.88 -1.86 -2.57
C ASP A 231 -13.80 -1.58 -3.61
N ARG A 232 -13.27 -0.35 -3.64
CA ARG A 232 -12.16 0.03 -4.54
C ARG A 232 -10.91 -0.82 -4.29
N THR A 233 -10.59 -1.07 -3.01
CA THR A 233 -9.53 -2.02 -2.63
C THR A 233 -9.77 -3.41 -3.22
N GLY A 234 -10.98 -3.95 -3.14
CA GLY A 234 -11.29 -5.26 -3.71
C GLY A 234 -11.15 -5.29 -5.23
N MET A 235 -11.54 -4.22 -5.92
CA MET A 235 -11.35 -4.11 -7.37
C MET A 235 -9.87 -4.09 -7.74
N ALA A 236 -9.05 -3.27 -7.06
CA ALA A 236 -7.62 -3.18 -7.31
C ALA A 236 -6.86 -4.47 -6.94
N VAL A 237 -7.15 -5.09 -5.79
CA VAL A 237 -6.54 -6.37 -5.37
C VAL A 237 -6.80 -7.46 -6.41
N THR A 238 -8.02 -7.56 -6.92
CA THR A 238 -8.36 -8.58 -7.91
C THR A 238 -7.74 -8.31 -9.29
N LEU A 239 -7.48 -7.04 -9.65
CA LEU A 239 -6.68 -6.71 -10.84
C LEU A 239 -5.24 -7.17 -10.69
N GLU A 240 -4.64 -6.91 -9.52
CA GLU A 240 -3.25 -7.30 -9.25
C GLU A 240 -3.09 -8.82 -9.19
N GLN A 241 -4.00 -9.52 -8.52
CA GLN A 241 -4.05 -10.98 -8.56
C GLN A 241 -4.19 -11.51 -9.99
N GLY A 242 -5.00 -10.86 -10.81
CA GLY A 242 -5.14 -11.17 -12.22
C GLY A 242 -3.81 -10.99 -12.99
N ARG A 243 -3.12 -9.86 -12.79
CA ARG A 243 -1.82 -9.57 -13.40
C ARG A 243 -0.81 -10.67 -13.09
N LEU A 244 -0.67 -11.03 -11.81
CA LEU A 244 0.22 -12.10 -11.36
C LEU A 244 -0.15 -13.44 -12.01
N LEU A 245 -1.43 -13.83 -12.01
CA LEU A 245 -1.89 -15.07 -12.64
C LEU A 245 -1.63 -15.11 -14.16
N ARG A 246 -1.76 -13.98 -14.85
CA ARG A 246 -1.39 -13.88 -16.27
C ARG A 246 0.09 -14.17 -16.48
N GLU A 247 0.95 -13.56 -15.66
CA GLU A 247 2.40 -13.68 -15.77
C GLU A 247 2.91 -15.07 -15.38
N THR A 248 2.33 -15.68 -14.35
CA THR A 248 2.78 -16.99 -13.85
C THR A 248 2.11 -18.18 -14.55
N CYS A 249 0.91 -18.01 -15.09
CA CYS A 249 0.12 -19.11 -15.66
C CYS A 249 -0.15 -18.96 -17.17
N GLY A 250 0.30 -17.87 -17.81
CA GLY A 250 0.15 -17.67 -19.26
C GLY A 250 -1.30 -17.46 -19.73
N LEU A 251 -2.14 -16.86 -18.88
CA LEU A 251 -3.55 -16.62 -19.22
C LEU A 251 -3.68 -15.61 -20.37
N ASN A 252 -4.55 -15.90 -21.34
CA ASN A 252 -4.90 -14.91 -22.35
C ASN A 252 -5.88 -13.85 -21.80
N ALA A 253 -6.14 -12.79 -22.57
CA ALA A 253 -6.97 -11.67 -22.12
C ALA A 253 -8.41 -12.06 -21.74
N ALA A 254 -9.02 -13.02 -22.44
CA ALA A 254 -10.37 -13.48 -22.15
C ALA A 254 -10.42 -14.28 -20.84
N GLN A 255 -9.49 -15.23 -20.69
CA GLN A 255 -9.33 -16.01 -19.44
C GLN A 255 -9.05 -15.10 -18.24
N LEU A 256 -8.20 -14.09 -18.41
CA LEU A 256 -7.90 -13.14 -17.35
C LEU A 256 -9.16 -12.39 -16.88
N GLN A 257 -9.99 -11.91 -17.81
CA GLN A 257 -11.23 -11.22 -17.47
C GLN A 257 -12.20 -12.14 -16.71
N GLU A 258 -12.30 -13.41 -17.11
CA GLU A 258 -13.13 -14.39 -16.44
C GLU A 258 -12.64 -14.71 -15.01
N VAL A 259 -11.33 -14.85 -14.83
CA VAL A 259 -10.71 -15.06 -13.51
C VAL A 259 -10.98 -13.87 -12.60
N ILE A 260 -10.73 -12.64 -13.06
CA ILE A 260 -11.00 -11.43 -12.27
C ILE A 260 -12.48 -11.33 -11.91
N ALA A 261 -13.38 -11.62 -12.85
CA ALA A 261 -14.82 -11.62 -12.59
C ALA A 261 -15.22 -12.66 -11.54
N SER A 262 -14.62 -13.85 -11.59
CA SER A 262 -14.84 -14.93 -10.62
C SER A 262 -14.33 -14.55 -9.23
N LEU A 263 -13.13 -13.97 -9.13
CA LEU A 263 -12.58 -13.46 -7.86
C LEU A 263 -13.46 -12.38 -7.22
N ARG A 264 -14.11 -11.55 -8.03
CA ARG A 264 -15.04 -10.51 -7.54
C ARG A 264 -16.43 -11.05 -7.18
N ARG A 265 -16.86 -12.14 -7.81
CA ARG A 265 -18.19 -12.73 -7.57
C ARG A 265 -18.17 -13.65 -6.34
N ASP A 266 -17.18 -14.53 -6.30
CA ASP A 266 -17.12 -15.68 -5.39
C ASP A 266 -15.86 -15.72 -4.54
N GLY A 267 -14.90 -14.80 -4.77
CA GLY A 267 -13.63 -14.77 -4.07
C GLY A 267 -13.66 -14.07 -2.70
N ALA A 268 -12.51 -14.12 -2.02
CA ALA A 268 -12.35 -13.68 -0.63
C ALA A 268 -12.76 -12.21 -0.37
N ARG A 269 -12.66 -11.34 -1.38
CA ARG A 269 -13.01 -9.91 -1.23
C ARG A 269 -14.49 -9.68 -0.91
N ARG A 270 -15.37 -10.64 -1.22
CA ARG A 270 -16.78 -10.63 -0.82
C ARG A 270 -16.96 -10.88 0.67
N GLU A 271 -16.08 -11.68 1.26
CA GLU A 271 -16.05 -11.92 2.71
C GLU A 271 -15.60 -10.68 3.47
N ASN A 272 -14.67 -9.88 2.92
CA ASN A 272 -14.34 -8.57 3.48
C ASN A 272 -15.59 -7.68 3.58
N CYS A 273 -16.44 -7.63 2.54
CA CYS A 273 -17.72 -6.91 2.61
C CYS A 273 -18.61 -7.48 3.72
N ARG A 274 -18.77 -8.81 3.79
CA ARG A 274 -19.61 -9.47 4.81
C ARG A 274 -19.15 -9.13 6.24
N LYS A 275 -17.86 -9.23 6.52
CA LYS A 275 -17.31 -8.95 7.86
C LYS A 275 -17.45 -7.49 8.29
N ASN A 276 -17.43 -6.56 7.34
CA ASN A 276 -17.50 -5.13 7.64
C ASN A 276 -18.94 -4.60 7.73
N VAL A 277 -19.85 -5.08 6.88
CA VAL A 277 -21.21 -4.50 6.75
C VAL A 277 -22.33 -5.54 6.79
N GLY A 278 -22.01 -6.78 7.20
CA GLY A 278 -22.96 -7.89 7.33
C GLY A 278 -23.43 -8.50 6.00
N LYS A 279 -23.02 -7.95 4.85
CA LYS A 279 -23.43 -8.40 3.52
C LYS A 279 -22.23 -8.60 2.62
N ALA A 280 -22.17 -9.73 1.95
CA ALA A 280 -21.23 -9.94 0.84
C ALA A 280 -21.77 -9.21 -0.39
N VAL A 281 -21.66 -7.88 -0.44
CA VAL A 281 -22.05 -7.04 -1.57
C VAL A 281 -21.15 -5.80 -1.58
N TYR A 282 -20.70 -5.38 -2.76
CA TYR A 282 -19.95 -4.13 -2.92
C TYR A 282 -20.88 -2.91 -2.85
N SER A 283 -20.44 -1.85 -2.17
CA SER A 283 -21.19 -0.60 -2.05
C SER A 283 -20.91 0.33 -3.23
N PHE A 284 -21.51 0.02 -4.37
CA PHE A 284 -21.56 0.91 -5.53
C PHE A 284 -23.01 1.11 -5.98
N SER A 285 -23.43 2.36 -6.08
CA SER A 285 -24.69 2.72 -6.72
C SER A 285 -24.58 2.66 -8.25
N PRO A 286 -25.70 2.45 -8.98
CA PRO A 286 -25.70 2.52 -10.44
C PRO A 286 -25.13 3.83 -10.99
N PHE A 287 -25.35 4.95 -10.30
CA PHE A 287 -24.74 6.24 -10.66
C PHE A 287 -23.21 6.20 -10.54
N GLN A 288 -22.67 5.74 -9.41
CA GLN A 288 -21.23 5.66 -9.17
C GLN A 288 -20.51 4.78 -10.20
N MET A 289 -21.16 3.71 -10.69
CA MET A 289 -20.61 2.82 -11.71
C MET A 289 -20.21 3.54 -13.01
N HIS A 290 -20.86 4.65 -13.35
CA HIS A 290 -20.55 5.44 -14.54
C HIS A 290 -19.18 6.12 -14.43
N PHE A 291 -18.74 6.46 -13.21
CA PHE A 291 -17.48 7.17 -12.96
C PHE A 291 -16.30 6.24 -12.74
N LEU A 292 -16.55 4.93 -12.56
CA LEU A 292 -15.49 3.94 -12.42
C LEU A 292 -14.90 3.58 -13.80
N PRO A 293 -13.56 3.46 -13.90
CA PRO A 293 -12.91 2.81 -15.03
C PRO A 293 -13.50 1.42 -15.28
N LYS A 294 -13.57 0.99 -16.55
CA LYS A 294 -14.16 -0.31 -16.92
C LYS A 294 -13.54 -1.48 -16.13
N ALA A 295 -12.22 -1.47 -15.96
CA ALA A 295 -11.48 -2.49 -15.19
C ALA A 295 -11.86 -2.55 -13.70
N PHE A 296 -12.39 -1.46 -13.13
CA PHE A 296 -12.82 -1.37 -11.73
C PHE A 296 -14.30 -1.69 -11.52
N ARG A 297 -15.05 -2.03 -12.57
CA ARG A 297 -16.47 -2.36 -12.44
C ARG A 297 -16.64 -3.79 -11.91
N PRO A 298 -17.34 -3.99 -10.79
CA PRO A 298 -17.69 -5.34 -10.32
C PRO A 298 -18.74 -6.01 -11.25
N PRO A 299 -18.80 -7.35 -11.29
CA PRO A 299 -19.81 -8.07 -12.05
C PRO A 299 -21.25 -7.73 -11.62
N SER A 300 -22.20 -7.79 -12.55
CA SER A 300 -23.63 -7.62 -12.26
C SER A 300 -24.10 -8.58 -11.15
N GLY A 301 -24.96 -8.09 -10.26
CA GLY A 301 -25.46 -8.86 -9.11
C GLY A 301 -24.51 -8.90 -7.90
N THR A 302 -23.31 -8.30 -7.99
CA THR A 302 -22.35 -8.30 -6.87
C THR A 302 -22.26 -6.97 -6.11
N TYR A 303 -22.96 -5.93 -6.57
CA TYR A 303 -22.97 -4.58 -5.99
C TYR A 303 -24.42 -4.09 -5.76
N ALA A 304 -24.61 -3.17 -4.81
CA ALA A 304 -25.90 -2.57 -4.52
C ALA A 304 -25.78 -1.13 -4.00
N GLN A 305 -26.84 -0.34 -4.19
CA GLN A 305 -27.00 0.98 -3.58
C GLN A 305 -27.45 0.85 -2.11
N GLY A 306 -27.08 1.82 -1.27
CA GLY A 306 -27.53 1.89 0.12
C GLY A 306 -26.85 0.90 1.07
N VAL A 307 -25.74 0.28 0.65
CA VAL A 307 -24.86 -0.50 1.52
C VAL A 307 -23.90 0.47 2.19
N ALA A 308 -23.64 0.32 3.50
CA ALA A 308 -22.67 1.16 4.19
C ALA A 308 -21.28 1.09 3.51
N SER A 309 -20.66 2.25 3.29
CA SER A 309 -19.31 2.35 2.72
C SER A 309 -18.25 2.40 3.80
#